data_AF-A0A944INU9-F1
#
_entry.id   AF-A0A944INU9-F1
#
_cell.length_a   1.000
_cell.length_b   1.000
_cell.length_c   1.000
_cell.angle_alpha   90.00
_cell.angle_beta   90.00
_cell.angle_gamma   90.00
#
_symmetry.space_group_name_H-M   'P 1'
#
loop_
_entity.id
_entity.type
_entity.pdbx_description
1 polymer ?
#
loop_
_entity_poly.entity_id
_entity_poly.type
_entity_poly.pdbx_seq_one_letter_code
_entity_poly.pdbx_strand_id
1 'polypeptide(L)'
;MDCPSGYVCVYPEINFGGQPWVRRAVDGSVKDLPSSIRNRGSSIRNNSDRTARVYERRDYAGRWVCVTRSGGSIHDLRGYNLNDQTRSLKINRNNCG
;
A
#
# COMPACT_ATOMS: atom_id res chain seq x y z
N MET A 1 0.78 -14.20 8.08
CA MET A 1 2.04 -13.91 7.37
C MET A 1 2.35 -12.45 7.60
N ASP A 2 3.38 -12.16 8.41
CA ASP A 2 3.80 -10.78 8.68
C ASP A 2 4.47 -10.15 7.46
N CYS A 3 4.36 -8.82 7.34
CA CYS A 3 5.00 -8.06 6.26
C CYS A 3 6.53 -8.06 6.43
N PRO A 4 7.32 -8.71 5.55
CA PRO A 4 8.76 -8.85 5.76
C PRO A 4 9.49 -7.51 5.71
N SER A 5 10.64 -7.44 6.37
CA SER A 5 11.49 -6.24 6.32
C SER A 5 11.91 -5.91 4.88
N GLY A 6 11.80 -4.65 4.50
CA GLY A 6 12.05 -4.16 3.15
C GLY A 6 10.85 -4.28 2.20
N TYR A 7 9.67 -4.68 2.67
CA TYR A 7 8.47 -4.84 1.84
C TYR A 7 7.33 -3.91 2.24
N VAL A 8 6.47 -3.64 1.25
CA VAL A 8 5.16 -3.05 1.40
C VAL A 8 4.13 -4.14 1.17
N CYS A 9 3.18 -4.28 2.09
CA CYS A 9 2.16 -5.32 2.05
C CYS A 9 0.78 -4.67 2.05
N VAL A 10 -0.02 -4.97 1.03
CA VAL A 10 -1.40 -4.51 0.89
C VAL A 10 -2.31 -5.70 1.15
N TYR A 11 -3.23 -5.54 2.10
CA TYR A 11 -4.11 -6.59 2.57
C TYR A 11 -5.53 -6.36 2.05
N PRO A 12 -6.22 -7.44 1.64
CA PRO A 12 -7.57 -7.35 1.12
C PRO A 12 -8.63 -7.09 2.21
N GLU A 13 -8.26 -7.21 3.49
CA GLU A 13 -9.16 -6.94 4.61
C GLU A 13 -8.56 -5.87 5.52
N ILE A 14 -9.41 -5.27 6.35
CA ILE A 14 -8.97 -4.38 7.44
C ILE A 14 -8.16 -5.17 8.49
N ASN A 15 -7.44 -4.47 9.34
CA ASN A 15 -6.62 -5.05 10.42
C ASN A 15 -5.59 -6.09 9.92
N PHE A 16 -5.10 -5.93 8.69
CA PHE A 16 -4.13 -6.81 8.05
C PHE A 16 -4.63 -8.26 7.86
N GLY A 17 -5.94 -8.42 7.64
CA GLY A 17 -6.57 -9.71 7.35
C GLY A 17 -6.39 -10.17 5.89
N GLY A 18 -6.65 -11.45 5.67
CA GLY A 18 -6.54 -12.10 4.36
C GLY A 18 -5.10 -12.28 3.85
N GLN A 19 -4.97 -12.81 2.62
CA GLN A 19 -3.67 -13.01 1.98
C GLN A 19 -3.15 -11.67 1.41
N PRO A 20 -2.05 -11.10 1.93
CA PRO A 20 -1.52 -9.86 1.40
C PRO A 20 -0.89 -10.06 0.02
N TRP A 21 -0.97 -9.02 -0.78
CA TRP A 21 -0.04 -8.79 -1.88
C TRP A 21 1.18 -8.04 -1.35
N VAL A 22 2.37 -8.54 -1.70
CA VAL A 22 3.64 -8.01 -1.20
C VAL A 22 4.48 -7.44 -2.35
N ARG A 23 5.15 -6.32 -2.07
CA ARG A 23 6.09 -5.68 -3.00
C ARG A 23 7.36 -5.30 -2.27
N ARG A 24 8.50 -5.71 -2.79
CA ARG A 24 9.79 -5.28 -2.25
C ARG A 24 9.99 -3.80 -2.60
N ALA A 25 10.37 -2.99 -1.62
CA ALA A 25 10.52 -1.55 -1.81
C ALA A 25 11.62 -1.17 -2.81
N VAL A 26 12.66 -2.02 -2.94
CA VAL A 26 13.74 -1.82 -3.92
C VAL A 26 13.32 -2.13 -5.35
N ASP A 27 12.28 -2.95 -5.57
CA ASP A 27 11.74 -3.23 -6.91
C ASP A 27 10.95 -2.02 -7.47
N GLY A 28 10.69 -1.02 -6.63
CA GLY A 28 10.07 0.23 -7.02
C GLY A 28 8.55 0.17 -7.16
N SER A 29 8.04 1.24 -7.76
CA SER A 29 6.61 1.56 -7.83
C SER A 29 5.86 0.69 -8.85
N VAL A 30 4.56 0.53 -8.64
CA VAL A 30 3.64 -0.26 -9.48
C VAL A 30 2.52 0.65 -10.00
N LYS A 31 2.50 0.87 -11.32
CA LYS A 31 1.55 1.78 -12.00
C LYS A 31 0.12 1.24 -12.08
N ASP A 32 -0.05 -0.08 -12.11
CA ASP A 32 -1.34 -0.77 -11.99
C ASP A 32 -1.13 -2.03 -11.16
N LEU A 33 -1.84 -2.14 -10.04
CA LEU A 33 -1.76 -3.30 -9.15
C LEU A 33 -2.28 -4.55 -9.88
N PRO A 34 -1.78 -5.76 -9.55
CA PRO A 34 -2.31 -6.98 -10.13
C PRO A 34 -3.75 -7.24 -9.68
N SER A 35 -4.50 -7.98 -10.50
CA SER A 35 -5.91 -8.30 -10.26
C SER A 35 -6.20 -8.99 -8.92
N SER A 36 -5.18 -9.60 -8.30
CA SER A 36 -5.28 -10.22 -6.97
C SER A 36 -5.55 -9.21 -5.85
N ILE A 37 -5.11 -7.96 -5.97
CA ILE A 37 -5.26 -6.93 -4.92
C ILE A 37 -5.85 -5.61 -5.41
N ARG A 38 -5.87 -5.40 -6.73
CA ARG A 38 -6.45 -4.22 -7.36
C ARG A 38 -7.93 -4.11 -7.02
N ASN A 39 -8.36 -2.94 -6.56
CA ASN A 39 -9.72 -2.68 -6.07
C ASN A 39 -10.15 -3.60 -4.91
N ARG A 40 -9.19 -4.05 -4.09
CA ARG A 40 -9.45 -4.92 -2.93
C ARG A 40 -8.68 -4.50 -1.69
N GLY A 41 -7.73 -3.57 -1.78
CA GLY A 41 -6.93 -3.19 -0.64
C GLY A 41 -7.76 -2.47 0.42
N SER A 42 -7.70 -2.97 1.66
CA SER A 42 -8.42 -2.44 2.83
C SER A 42 -7.49 -2.06 3.97
N SER A 43 -6.28 -2.61 4.01
CA SER A 43 -5.23 -2.16 4.93
C SER A 43 -3.85 -2.30 4.29
N ILE A 44 -2.86 -1.58 4.82
CA ILE A 44 -1.51 -1.52 4.25
C ILE A 44 -0.47 -1.40 5.36
N ARG A 45 0.64 -2.14 5.22
CA ARG A 45 1.79 -2.08 6.10
C ARG A 45 3.06 -1.84 5.29
N ASN A 46 3.88 -0.92 5.74
CA ASN A 46 5.14 -0.57 5.12
C ASN A 46 6.28 -0.88 6.09
N ASN A 47 6.92 -2.02 5.89
CA ASN A 47 8.06 -2.45 6.67
C ASN A 47 9.39 -2.15 5.94
N SER A 48 9.41 -1.12 5.08
CA SER A 48 10.60 -0.70 4.34
C SER A 48 11.16 0.62 4.85
N ASP A 49 12.39 0.93 4.49
CA ASP A 49 13.06 2.21 4.73
C ASP A 49 12.52 3.37 3.87
N ARG A 50 11.58 3.08 2.96
CA ARG A 50 10.96 4.03 2.02
C ARG A 50 9.54 4.36 2.44
N THR A 51 8.97 5.43 1.90
CA THR A 51 7.54 5.69 2.03
C THR A 51 6.77 4.95 0.94
N ALA A 52 5.54 4.54 1.29
CA ALA A 52 4.62 3.91 0.37
C ALA A 52 3.38 4.79 0.22
N ARG A 53 2.94 5.04 -1.00
CA ARG A 53 1.71 5.78 -1.30
C ARG A 53 0.81 4.92 -2.16
N VAL A 54 -0.37 4.57 -1.66
CA VAL A 54 -1.34 3.81 -2.44
C VAL A 54 -2.41 4.77 -2.97
N TYR A 55 -2.74 4.62 -4.24
CA TYR A 55 -3.61 5.52 -5.01
C TYR A 55 -4.85 4.79 -5.48
N GLU A 56 -5.96 5.51 -5.60
CA GLU A 56 -7.24 4.98 -6.07
C GLU A 56 -7.29 4.78 -7.60
N ARG A 57 -6.38 5.43 -8.36
CA ARG A 57 -6.28 5.29 -9.82
C ARG A 57 -4.92 4.76 -10.24
N ARG A 58 -4.85 4.30 -11.49
CA ARG A 58 -3.60 3.90 -12.13
C ARG A 58 -2.66 5.09 -12.29
N ASP A 59 -1.40 4.81 -12.56
CA ASP A 59 -0.38 5.82 -12.87
C ASP A 59 -0.19 6.86 -11.74
N TYR A 60 -0.41 6.46 -10.49
CA TYR A 60 -0.25 7.30 -9.28
C TYR A 60 -1.15 8.54 -9.27
N ALA A 61 -2.38 8.40 -9.76
CA ALA A 61 -3.35 9.48 -9.87
C ALA A 61 -4.51 9.34 -8.87
N GLY A 62 -5.28 10.43 -8.73
CA GLY A 62 -6.45 10.49 -7.86
C GLY A 62 -6.07 10.58 -6.38
N ARG A 63 -7.01 10.20 -5.52
CA ARG A 63 -6.82 10.12 -4.07
C ARG A 63 -5.74 9.12 -3.73
N TRP A 64 -5.01 9.44 -2.68
CA TRP A 64 -3.95 8.60 -2.15
C TRP A 64 -3.81 8.75 -0.65
N VAL A 65 -3.19 7.75 -0.05
CA VAL A 65 -2.73 7.79 1.34
C VAL A 65 -1.24 7.51 1.38
N CYS A 66 -0.55 8.13 2.34
CA CYS A 66 0.85 7.88 2.59
C CYS A 66 1.02 6.98 3.80
N VAL A 67 1.91 6.01 3.68
CA VAL A 67 2.37 5.15 4.76
C VAL A 67 3.84 5.45 4.99
N THR A 68 4.15 5.88 6.21
CA THR A 68 5.51 6.21 6.63
C THR A 68 6.43 4.99 6.55
N ARG A 69 7.73 5.26 6.50
CA ARG A 69 8.81 4.25 6.54
C ARG A 69 8.85 3.52 7.89
N SER A 70 9.58 2.42 7.92
CA SER A 70 9.99 1.68 9.13
C SER A 70 8.83 1.24 10.02
N GLY A 71 7.84 0.56 9.44
CA GLY A 71 6.72 -0.03 10.18
C GLY A 71 5.44 0.81 10.17
N GLY A 72 5.41 1.91 9.40
CA GLY A 72 4.18 2.66 9.16
C GLY A 72 3.06 1.74 8.66
N SER A 73 1.85 1.97 9.14
CA SER A 73 0.71 1.14 8.78
C SER A 73 -0.61 1.89 8.84
N ILE A 74 -1.56 1.45 8.02
CA ILE A 74 -2.95 1.87 8.06
C ILE A 74 -3.77 0.59 8.15
N HIS A 75 -4.39 0.38 9.30
CA HIS A 75 -5.20 -0.80 9.59
C HIS A 75 -6.60 -0.72 8.97
N ASP A 76 -7.06 0.48 8.59
CA ASP A 76 -8.37 0.67 7.96
C ASP A 76 -8.34 1.81 6.93
N LEU A 77 -8.43 1.46 5.64
CA LEU A 77 -8.49 2.41 4.53
C LEU A 77 -9.88 3.08 4.37
N ARG A 78 -10.92 2.62 5.09
CA ARG A 78 -12.25 3.26 5.05
C ARG A 78 -12.21 4.68 5.61
N GLY A 79 -11.39 4.91 6.64
CA GLY A 79 -11.14 6.24 7.20
C GLY A 79 -10.52 7.23 6.20
N TYR A 80 -9.98 6.72 5.09
CA TYR A 80 -9.39 7.50 4.01
C TYR A 80 -10.19 7.46 2.71
N ASN A 81 -11.37 6.82 2.74
CA ASN A 81 -12.23 6.61 1.57
C ASN A 81 -11.44 6.05 0.37
N LEU A 82 -10.61 5.03 0.65
CA LEU A 82 -9.76 4.34 -0.33
C LEU A 82 -9.87 2.80 -0.23
N ASN A 83 -10.75 2.32 0.66
CA ASN A 83 -11.06 0.91 0.84
C ASN A 83 -11.62 0.31 -0.46
N ASP A 84 -11.13 -0.87 -0.86
CA ASP A 84 -11.52 -1.57 -2.10
C ASP A 84 -11.32 -0.75 -3.38
N GLN A 85 -10.48 0.29 -3.32
CA GLN A 85 -10.22 1.19 -4.44
C GLN A 85 -8.74 1.28 -4.81
N THR A 86 -7.85 0.61 -4.07
CA THR A 86 -6.40 0.63 -4.35
C THR A 86 -6.08 0.17 -5.77
N ARG A 87 -5.41 1.02 -6.55
CA ARG A 87 -5.14 0.77 -7.98
C ARG A 87 -3.67 0.91 -8.35
N SER A 88 -2.90 1.79 -7.72
CA SER A 88 -1.46 1.89 -7.94
C SER A 88 -0.70 2.14 -6.65
N LEU A 89 0.58 1.76 -6.61
CA LEU A 89 1.45 1.88 -5.45
C LEU A 89 2.73 2.62 -5.84
N LYS A 90 2.95 3.79 -5.26
CA LYS A 90 4.19 4.56 -5.43
C LYS A 90 5.11 4.36 -4.23
N ILE A 91 6.36 4.00 -4.47
CA ILE A 91 7.38 3.86 -3.45
C ILE A 91 8.41 4.97 -3.64
N ASN A 92 8.56 5.83 -2.63
CA ASN A 92 9.38 7.04 -2.71
C ASN A 92 10.39 7.09 -1.55
N ARG A 93 11.41 7.95 -1.69
CA ARG A 93 12.32 8.30 -0.60
C ARG A 93 11.89 9.53 0.18
N ASN A 94 10.93 10.29 -0.35
CA ASN A 94 10.43 11.50 0.29
C ASN A 94 9.48 11.15 1.43
N ASN A 95 9.36 12.03 2.41
CA ASN A 95 8.44 11.85 3.52
C ASN A 95 6.96 11.90 3.07
N CYS A 96 6.08 11.54 4.00
CA CYS A 96 4.66 11.82 3.89
C CYS A 96 4.44 13.29 4.24
N GLY A 97 4.22 14.13 3.23
CA GLY A 97 4.25 15.60 3.33
C GLY A 97 4.78 16.18 2.05
#